data_AF-A0A9P0MJ56-F1
#
_entry.id   AF-A0A9P0MJ56-F1
#
_cell.length_a   1.000
_cell.length_b   1.000
_cell.length_c   1.000
_cell.angle_alpha   90.00
_cell.angle_beta   90.00
_cell.angle_gamma   90.00
#
_symmetry.space_group_name_H-M   'P 1'
#
loop_
_entity.id
_entity.type
_entity.pdbx_description
1 polymer ?
#
loop_
_entity_poly.entity_id
_entity_poly.type
_entity_poly.pdbx_seq_one_letter_code
_entity_poly.pdbx_strand_id
1 'polypeptide(L)'
;MDPWLMCQTDLTISGTIITKFEDNFVPPFTKLPDSEEYLANLEAKLRKLQLNPNILSQLAAKKEACMQQLLKTSTELDDEILTLEEPIENLQILRTVTPQQALTQGELVELIKYDQLKYEDCGDKLDESSFASR
;
A
#
# COMPACT_ATOMS: atom_id res chain seq x y z
N MET A 1 -21.75 -8.61 -13.13
CA MET A 1 -21.95 -9.08 -11.75
C MET A 1 -21.34 -8.04 -10.85
N ASP A 2 -22.13 -7.46 -9.94
CA ASP A 2 -21.65 -6.44 -9.01
C ASP A 2 -21.14 -7.13 -7.73
N PRO A 3 -19.82 -7.07 -7.42
CA PRO A 3 -19.25 -7.75 -6.27
C PRO A 3 -19.68 -7.14 -4.92
N TRP A 4 -20.37 -6.00 -4.93
CA TRP A 4 -20.79 -5.27 -3.72
C TRP A 4 -22.18 -5.69 -3.21
N LEU A 5 -22.93 -6.50 -3.99
CA LEU A 5 -24.29 -6.90 -3.63
C LEU A 5 -24.36 -7.99 -2.54
N MET A 6 -23.22 -8.52 -2.09
CA MET A 6 -23.13 -9.73 -1.25
C MET A 6 -22.56 -9.47 0.15
N CYS A 7 -22.54 -8.23 0.63
CA CYS A 7 -22.25 -7.94 2.02
C CYS A 7 -23.42 -8.42 2.90
N GLN A 8 -23.33 -9.68 3.34
CA GLN A 8 -24.17 -10.21 4.41
C GLN A 8 -24.04 -9.27 5.62
N THR A 9 -25.18 -8.91 6.21
CA THR A 9 -25.29 -7.86 7.24
C THR A 9 -24.72 -8.26 8.60
N ASP A 10 -24.39 -9.53 8.78
CA ASP A 10 -23.99 -10.10 10.07
C ASP A 10 -22.49 -10.40 10.06
N LEU A 11 -21.71 -9.43 10.54
CA LEU A 11 -20.27 -9.60 10.75
C LEU A 11 -20.02 -10.02 12.20
N THR A 12 -19.35 -11.15 12.40
CA THR A 12 -18.93 -11.59 13.73
C THR A 12 -17.52 -11.10 13.99
N ILE A 13 -17.39 -10.07 14.83
CA ILE A 13 -16.09 -9.54 15.26
C ILE A 13 -15.97 -9.84 16.76
N SER A 14 -14.90 -10.53 17.16
CA SER A 14 -14.62 -10.87 18.56
C SER A 14 -15.79 -11.54 19.30
N GLY A 15 -16.50 -12.46 18.64
CA GLY A 15 -17.59 -13.24 19.23
C GLY A 15 -18.92 -12.49 19.41
N THR A 16 -19.03 -11.26 18.94
CA THR A 16 -20.27 -10.48 18.97
C THR A 16 -20.85 -10.39 17.55
N ILE A 17 -22.12 -10.74 17.40
CA ILE A 17 -22.85 -10.63 16.13
C ILE A 17 -23.27 -9.18 15.95
N ILE A 18 -22.66 -8.46 15.01
CA ILE A 18 -23.03 -7.09 14.69
C ILE A 18 -24.21 -7.15 13.72
N THR A 19 -25.43 -7.01 14.24
CA THR A 19 -26.68 -7.06 13.44
C THR A 19 -27.13 -5.69 12.94
N LYS A 20 -26.44 -4.62 13.35
CA LYS A 20 -26.74 -3.23 12.97
C LYS A 20 -25.50 -2.36 13.19
N PHE A 21 -25.40 -1.29 12.41
CA PHE A 21 -24.38 -0.26 12.60
C PHE A 21 -24.51 0.36 14.00
N GLU A 22 -23.46 0.26 14.82
CA GLU A 22 -23.37 1.00 16.07
C GLU A 22 -22.99 2.45 15.76
N ASP A 23 -24.02 3.30 15.69
CA ASP A 23 -23.85 4.74 15.55
C ASP A 23 -23.31 5.34 16.85
N ASN A 24 -21.98 5.40 16.95
CA ASN A 24 -21.27 6.03 18.04
C ASN A 24 -21.12 7.55 17.85
N PHE A 25 -21.81 8.16 16.88
CA PHE A 25 -21.78 9.61 16.64
C PHE A 25 -22.79 10.38 17.49
N VAL A 26 -23.03 9.92 18.73
CA VAL A 26 -23.96 10.58 19.66
C VAL A 26 -23.29 11.82 20.26
N PRO A 27 -23.92 13.02 20.19
CA PRO A 27 -23.35 14.23 20.78
C PRO A 27 -23.15 14.11 22.30
N PRO A 28 -22.21 14.87 22.88
CA PRO A 28 -21.45 15.95 22.24
C PRO A 28 -20.15 15.46 21.59
N PHE A 29 -20.02 15.65 20.28
CA PHE A 29 -18.73 15.51 19.62
C PHE A 29 -17.99 16.85 19.66
N THR A 30 -16.69 16.79 19.94
CA THR A 30 -15.84 17.98 19.90
C THR A 30 -15.48 18.27 18.44
N LYS A 31 -15.93 19.42 17.93
CA LYS A 31 -15.55 19.93 16.61
C LYS A 31 -14.01 20.02 16.54
N LEU A 32 -13.41 19.50 15.46
CA LEU A 32 -11.95 19.59 15.27
C LEU A 32 -11.53 21.07 15.22
N PRO A 33 -10.37 21.42 15.80
CA PRO A 33 -9.93 22.80 15.94
C PRO A 33 -9.78 23.54 14.59
N ASP A 34 -9.51 22.81 13.51
CA ASP A 34 -9.30 23.31 12.15
C ASP A 34 -10.49 23.08 11.20
N SER A 35 -11.57 22.44 11.67
CA SER A 35 -12.69 22.07 10.79
C SER A 35 -13.36 23.26 10.12
N GLU A 36 -13.34 24.44 10.73
CA GLU A 36 -13.88 25.66 10.14
C GLU A 36 -13.03 26.16 8.96
N GLU A 37 -11.70 26.13 9.12
CA GLU A 37 -10.75 26.47 8.07
C GLU A 37 -10.85 25.45 6.92
N TYR A 38 -10.94 24.17 7.25
CA TYR A 38 -11.10 23.10 6.26
C TYR A 38 -12.36 23.28 5.42
N LEU A 39 -13.51 23.55 6.05
CA LEU A 39 -14.78 23.79 5.36
C LEU A 39 -14.72 25.05 4.48
N ALA A 40 -14.15 26.14 5.00
CA ALA A 40 -13.99 27.38 4.23
C ALA A 40 -13.15 27.16 2.95
N ASN A 41 -12.06 26.39 3.07
CA ASN A 41 -11.23 26.01 1.93
C ASN A 41 -11.99 25.16 0.91
N LEU A 42 -12.81 24.21 1.39
CA LEU A 42 -13.61 23.34 0.55
C LEU A 42 -14.66 24.14 -0.23
N GLU A 43 -15.38 25.03 0.44
CA GLU A 43 -16.37 25.93 -0.18
C GLU A 43 -15.72 26.89 -1.17
N ALA A 44 -14.53 27.42 -0.86
CA ALA A 44 -13.79 28.26 -1.79
C ALA A 44 -13.40 27.50 -3.07
N LYS A 45 -12.95 26.24 -2.95
CA LYS A 45 -12.68 25.36 -4.11
C LYS A 45 -13.96 25.07 -4.89
N LEU A 46 -15.07 24.77 -4.19
CA LEU A 46 -16.36 24.48 -4.79
C LEU A 46 -16.87 25.68 -5.61
N ARG A 47 -16.80 26.90 -5.06
CA ARG A 47 -17.17 28.13 -5.78
C ARG A 47 -16.36 28.32 -7.06
N LYS A 48 -15.05 28.05 -7.04
CA LYS A 48 -14.20 28.12 -8.25
C LYS A 48 -14.64 27.12 -9.33
N LEU A 49 -15.09 25.93 -8.92
CA LEU A 49 -15.59 24.92 -9.84
C LEU A 49 -16.96 25.32 -10.41
N GLN A 50 -17.86 25.86 -9.58
CA GLN A 50 -19.19 26.32 -10.01
C GLN A 50 -19.14 27.52 -10.97
N LEU A 51 -18.13 28.38 -10.85
CA LEU A 51 -17.93 29.52 -11.76
C LEU A 51 -17.60 29.08 -13.20
N ASN A 52 -17.17 27.84 -13.40
CA ASN A 52 -16.86 27.29 -14.72
C ASN A 52 -18.03 26.44 -15.24
N PRO A 53 -18.94 27.01 -16.07
CA PRO A 53 -20.12 26.28 -16.54
C PRO A 53 -19.77 25.07 -17.42
N ASN A 54 -18.57 25.05 -18.00
CA ASN A 54 -18.11 23.99 -18.91
C ASN A 54 -17.27 22.90 -18.22
N ILE A 55 -17.13 22.92 -16.88
CA ILE A 55 -16.20 22.03 -16.19
C ILE A 55 -16.54 20.55 -16.38
N LEU A 56 -17.84 20.21 -16.42
CA LEU A 56 -18.30 18.84 -16.69
C LEU A 56 -17.95 18.41 -18.11
N SER A 57 -18.09 19.31 -19.09
CA SER A 57 -17.69 19.03 -20.47
C SER A 57 -16.18 18.87 -20.60
N GLN A 58 -15.39 19.68 -19.89
CA GLN A 58 -13.93 19.56 -19.88
C GLN A 58 -13.47 18.26 -19.23
N LEU A 59 -14.13 17.85 -18.14
CA LEU A 59 -13.83 16.59 -17.44
C LEU A 59 -14.19 15.39 -18.32
N ALA A 60 -15.35 15.42 -18.99
CA ALA A 60 -15.74 14.40 -19.96
C ALA A 60 -14.74 14.31 -21.13
N ALA A 61 -14.33 15.46 -21.69
CA ALA A 61 -13.34 15.52 -22.76
C ALA A 61 -11.97 14.99 -22.31
N LYS A 62 -11.53 15.32 -21.09
CA LYS A 62 -10.27 14.82 -20.52
C LYS A 62 -10.32 13.30 -20.29
N LYS A 63 -11.45 12.78 -19.78
CA LYS A 63 -11.65 11.34 -19.61
C LYS A 63 -11.56 10.61 -20.94
N GLU A 64 -12.24 11.14 -21.96
CA GLU A 64 -12.23 10.57 -23.31
C GLU A 64 -10.82 10.62 -23.93
N ALA A 65 -10.12 11.75 -23.81
CA ALA A 65 -8.75 11.89 -24.31
C ALA A 65 -7.78 10.89 -23.64
N CYS A 66 -7.89 10.73 -22.32
CA CYS A 66 -7.11 9.75 -21.57
C CYS A 66 -7.42 8.31 -22.02
N MET A 67 -8.70 7.97 -22.19
CA MET A 67 -9.11 6.65 -22.70
C MET A 67 -8.56 6.39 -24.09
N GLN A 68 -8.67 7.37 -25.00
CA GLN A 68 -8.09 7.28 -26.33
C GLN A 68 -6.58 7.13 -26.31
N GLN A 69 -5.89 7.80 -25.40
CA GLN A 69 -4.44 7.68 -25.22
C GLN A 69 -4.08 6.26 -24.78
N LEU A 70 -4.73 5.72 -23.74
CA LEU A 70 -4.53 4.36 -23.25
C LEU A 70 -4.81 3.29 -24.32
N LEU A 71 -5.82 3.49 -25.15
CA LEU A 71 -6.17 2.58 -26.25
C LEU A 71 -5.20 2.69 -27.45
N LYS A 72 -4.59 3.84 -27.66
CA LYS A 72 -3.65 4.09 -28.79
C LYS A 72 -2.23 3.64 -28.48
N THR A 73 -1.81 3.62 -27.22
CA THR A 73 -0.49 3.15 -26.79
C THR A 73 -0.44 1.62 -26.82
N SER A 74 -0.26 1.04 -28.01
CA SER A 74 -0.19 -0.42 -28.20
C SER A 74 1.21 -1.01 -28.02
N THR A 75 2.26 -0.21 -27.78
CA THR A 75 3.63 -0.76 -27.73
C THR A 75 4.54 -0.25 -26.62
N GLU A 76 4.47 1.00 -26.18
CA GLU A 76 5.23 1.46 -25.00
C GLU A 76 4.37 2.51 -24.29
N LEU A 77 3.83 2.14 -23.13
CA LEU A 77 3.31 3.13 -22.19
C LEU A 77 4.55 3.80 -21.61
N ASP A 78 4.72 5.11 -21.77
CA ASP A 78 5.78 5.84 -21.09
C ASP A 78 5.72 5.49 -19.60
N ASP A 79 6.87 5.19 -18.99
CA ASP A 79 6.96 4.83 -17.57
C ASP A 79 6.33 5.91 -16.67
N GLU A 80 6.24 7.15 -17.14
CA GLU A 80 5.55 8.28 -16.49
C GLU A 80 4.02 8.10 -16.42
N ILE A 81 3.41 7.38 -17.36
CA ILE A 81 1.97 7.04 -17.36
C ILE A 81 1.69 5.87 -16.41
N LEU A 82 2.65 4.93 -16.30
CA LEU A 82 2.55 3.76 -15.41
C LEU A 82 2.94 4.08 -13.97
N THR A 83 3.83 5.05 -13.76
CA THR A 83 4.19 5.58 -12.43
C THR A 83 3.21 6.68 -12.01
N LEU A 84 1.98 6.27 -11.73
CA LEU A 84 0.93 7.11 -11.13
C LEU A 84 1.23 7.51 -9.66
N GLU A 85 2.36 7.04 -9.11
CA GLU A 85 2.80 7.34 -7.76
C GLU A 85 3.64 8.61 -7.77
N GLU A 86 3.03 9.73 -7.38
CA GLU A 86 3.78 10.94 -7.02
C GLU A 86 4.70 10.58 -5.83
N PRO A 87 6.02 10.86 -5.89
CA PRO A 87 6.91 10.60 -4.78
C PRO A 87 6.39 11.30 -3.53
N ILE A 88 6.00 10.52 -2.52
CA ILE A 88 5.56 11.08 -1.25
C ILE A 88 6.79 11.71 -0.58
N GLU A 89 6.94 13.03 -0.68
CA GLU A 89 8.02 13.78 -0.01
C GLU A 89 7.94 13.70 1.53
N ASN A 90 6.82 13.20 2.06
CA ASN A 90 6.59 13.06 3.48
C ASN A 90 7.23 11.78 4.04
N LEU A 91 8.46 11.92 4.52
CA LEU A 91 9.23 10.86 5.21
C LEU A 91 8.48 10.21 6.38
N GLN A 92 7.51 10.90 7.02
CA GLN A 92 6.72 10.31 8.12
C GLN A 92 5.70 9.29 7.61
N ILE A 93 5.01 9.61 6.50
CA ILE A 93 4.05 8.69 5.88
C ILE A 93 4.82 7.46 5.39
N LEU A 94 5.97 7.67 4.72
CA LEU A 94 6.82 6.59 4.25
C LEU A 94 7.28 5.66 5.39
N ARG A 95 7.75 6.21 6.51
CA ARG A 95 8.13 5.41 7.70
C ARG A 95 6.98 4.59 8.29
N THR A 96 5.75 5.07 8.13
CA THR A 96 4.57 4.41 8.70
C THR A 96 4.09 3.25 7.83
N VAL A 97 4.16 3.41 6.50
CA VAL A 97 3.69 2.38 5.55
C VAL A 97 4.76 1.33 5.25
N THR A 98 6.03 1.70 5.28
CA THR A 98 7.17 0.80 5.06
C THR A 98 8.20 0.98 6.18
N PRO A 99 7.97 0.40 7.37
CA PRO A 99 8.90 0.50 8.47
C PRO A 99 10.20 -0.23 8.12
N GLN A 100 11.24 0.52 7.77
CA GLN A 100 12.59 0.00 7.65
C GLN A 100 13.23 0.01 9.03
N GLN A 101 13.28 -1.15 9.67
CA GLN A 101 14.01 -1.32 10.93
C GLN A 101 15.52 -1.34 10.65
N ALA A 102 16.27 -0.43 11.28
CA ALA A 102 17.73 -0.49 11.23
C ALA A 102 18.22 -1.71 12.02
N LEU A 103 19.01 -2.57 11.39
CA LEU A 103 19.66 -3.70 12.06
C LEU A 103 20.80 -3.18 12.94
N THR A 104 20.82 -3.63 14.18
CA THR A 104 21.94 -3.38 15.10
C THR A 104 23.15 -4.26 14.73
N GLN A 105 24.35 -3.86 15.16
CA GLN A 105 25.57 -4.65 14.92
C GLN A 105 25.48 -6.06 15.52
N GLY A 106 24.72 -6.26 16.60
CA GLY A 106 24.49 -7.57 17.21
C GLY A 106 23.59 -8.47 16.37
N GLU A 107 22.47 -7.94 15.90
CA GLU A 107 21.53 -8.67 15.02
C GLU A 107 22.17 -9.03 13.68
N LEU A 108 23.01 -8.14 13.13
CA LEU A 108 23.74 -8.37 11.89
C LEU A 108 24.71 -9.55 12.01
N VAL A 109 25.43 -9.68 13.13
CA VAL A 109 26.31 -10.83 13.40
C VAL A 109 25.51 -12.14 13.46
N GLU A 110 24.32 -12.10 14.06
CA GLU A 110 23.44 -13.26 14.14
C GLU A 110 22.93 -13.69 12.76
N LEU A 111 22.51 -12.74 11.91
CA LEU A 111 22.12 -13.02 10.52
C LEU A 111 23.26 -13.63 9.71
N ILE A 112 24.49 -13.11 9.81
CA ILE A 112 25.68 -13.65 9.13
C ILE A 112 25.97 -15.09 9.54
N LYS A 113 25.71 -15.46 10.80
CA LYS A 113 25.91 -16.83 11.29
C LYS A 113 25.00 -17.84 10.59
N TYR A 114 23.79 -17.42 10.24
CA TYR A 114 22.80 -18.28 9.55
C TYR A 114 22.95 -18.30 8.03
N ASP A 115 23.68 -17.34 7.45
CA ASP A 115 23.99 -17.28 6.01
C ASP A 115 25.06 -18.32 5.58
N GLN A 116 25.67 -19.01 6.55
CA GLN A 116 26.63 -20.08 6.29
C GLN A 116 25.90 -21.38 5.93
N LEU A 117 26.04 -21.83 4.68
CA LEU A 117 25.63 -23.18 4.26
C LEU A 117 26.43 -24.22 5.06
N LYS A 118 25.74 -25.08 5.83
CA LYS A 118 26.39 -26.23 6.47
C LYS A 118 26.73 -27.28 5.42
N TYR A 119 28.01 -27.44 5.12
CA TYR A 119 28.52 -28.58 4.35
C TYR A 119 28.72 -29.78 5.27
N GLU A 120 27.66 -30.39 5.79
CA GLU A 120 27.80 -31.68 6.46
C GLU A 120 26.59 -32.56 6.14
N ASP A 121 26.58 -33.15 4.94
CA ASP A 121 26.23 -34.57 4.75
C ASP A 121 26.64 -35.03 3.33
N CYS A 122 27.90 -35.43 3.18
CA CYS A 122 28.26 -36.52 2.27
C CYS A 122 29.43 -37.25 2.92
N GLY A 123 29.12 -38.06 3.94
CA GLY A 123 30.08 -38.94 4.56
C GLY A 123 30.48 -40.05 3.59
N ASP A 124 31.57 -39.86 2.85
CA ASP A 124 32.28 -40.94 2.18
C ASP A 124 32.88 -41.85 3.26
N LYS A 125 32.19 -42.97 3.53
CA LYS A 125 32.82 -44.15 4.11
C LYS A 125 33.51 -44.91 2.98
N LEU A 126 34.83 -44.80 2.90
CA LEU A 126 35.66 -45.83 2.30
C LEU A 126 36.82 -46.16 3.23
N ASP A 127 36.60 -47.24 3.99
CA ASP A 127 37.65 -48.08 4.55
C ASP A 127 38.49 -48.66 3.40
N GLU A 128 39.83 -48.59 3.48
CA GLU A 128 40.68 -49.78 3.49
C GLU A 128 42.18 -49.40 3.55
N SER A 129 42.81 -49.98 4.57
CA SER A 129 44.20 -50.45 4.63
C SER A 129 45.01 -50.43 3.33
N SER A 130 46.07 -49.62 3.27
CA SER A 130 47.20 -49.85 2.38
C SER A 130 48.43 -49.02 2.77
N PHE A 131 49.40 -49.73 3.37
CA PHE A 131 50.84 -49.45 3.40
C PHE A 131 51.38 -48.31 4.26
N ALA A 132 51.64 -48.68 5.52
CA ALA A 132 52.96 -48.47 6.10
C ALA A 132 53.97 -49.41 5.43
N SER A 133 55.06 -48.89 4.84
CA SER A 133 56.42 -49.46 4.91
C SER A 133 57.40 -48.75 3.95
N ARG A 134 58.50 -48.27 4.55
CA ARG A 134 59.84 -48.03 4.00
C ARG A 134 60.06 -46.90 3.00
#